data_AF-A0A8J6KKN0-F1
#
_entry.id   AF-A0A8J6KKN0-F1
#
_cell.length_a   1.000
_cell.length_b   1.000
_cell.length_c   1.000
_cell.angle_alpha   90.00
_cell.angle_beta   90.00
_cell.angle_gamma   90.00
#
_symmetry.space_group_name_H-M   'P 1'
#
loop_
_entity.id
_entity.type
_entity.pdbx_description
1 polymer ?
#
loop_
_entity_poly.entity_id
_entity_poly.type
_entity_poly.pdbx_seq_one_letter_code
_entity_poly.pdbx_strand_id
1 'polypeptide(L)'
;MAFLGYKAGVTHIVREVDRPGSKVNKKEVVEAVTIVETPPLVVVGIVGYVKTPRGLRTFKTVFAEHISDECKRHFYKNWHKSMKKAFTKYCKKWQDDIGKKQLEKDFSSTEKYCQVIHIIAHTQMCLLPLPEEGTLDGEPGKGYKGATKKVPRKTHLGFRKVACIGAWHSARVAFSVAQAGQKGYHHRTEINKKMYKIGEGYLIKDGKLIKNNASTDYDLSDKSINPLGGFVHYGEVTNDFIMLKGCVVGTKKQVLTIRKSLRVQTKQRALEKIDLKFIDNTSKIGHRRFQTMEEKRAFIGPLKKDCIGTRRSIGGVTVFQISGRSPVLPRKRSTDIPQPPIVLVILQGLFSLATASPFLCHLSFCPGALSLLSSGT
;
A
#
# COMPACT_ATOMS: atom_id res chain seq x y z
N MET A 1 13.32 17.17 0.72
CA MET A 1 12.04 16.50 1.07
C MET A 1 11.47 15.80 -0.14
N ALA A 2 11.64 14.49 -0.18
CA ALA A 2 11.06 13.55 -1.14
C ALA A 2 10.92 12.18 -0.44
N PHE A 3 10.11 11.29 -0.99
CA PHE A 3 9.86 9.94 -0.49
C PHE A 3 9.87 8.95 -1.66
N LEU A 4 10.11 7.67 -1.40
CA LEU A 4 10.10 6.60 -2.41
C LEU A 4 8.94 5.64 -2.13
N GLY A 5 8.15 5.33 -3.16
CA GLY A 5 7.07 4.36 -3.07
C GLY A 5 6.92 3.54 -4.35
N TYR A 6 6.21 2.42 -4.28
CA TYR A 6 6.07 1.44 -5.36
C TYR A 6 4.64 1.43 -5.87
N LYS A 7 4.47 1.52 -7.19
CA LYS A 7 3.14 1.60 -7.79
C LYS A 7 2.40 0.26 -7.69
N ALA A 8 1.44 0.16 -6.78
CA ALA A 8 0.67 -1.06 -6.57
C ALA A 8 -0.39 -1.27 -7.65
N GLY A 9 -1.20 -0.24 -7.92
CA GLY A 9 -2.29 -0.36 -8.87
C GLY A 9 -3.12 0.91 -9.03
N VAL A 10 -4.32 0.74 -9.58
CA VAL A 10 -5.29 1.80 -9.82
C VAL A 10 -6.66 1.29 -9.38
N THR A 11 -7.39 2.11 -8.62
CA THR A 11 -8.80 1.93 -8.27
C THR A 11 -9.59 3.19 -8.67
N HIS A 12 -10.86 3.25 -8.32
CA HIS A 12 -11.60 4.51 -8.30
C HIS A 12 -12.21 4.73 -6.92
N ILE A 13 -12.51 5.99 -6.64
CA ILE A 13 -13.21 6.43 -5.43
C ILE A 13 -14.50 7.15 -5.80
N VAL A 14 -15.40 7.27 -4.83
CA VAL A 14 -16.44 8.30 -4.82
C VAL A 14 -16.09 9.31 -3.73
N ARG A 15 -16.20 10.59 -4.06
CA ARG A 15 -16.21 11.69 -3.09
C ARG A 15 -17.16 12.77 -3.53
N GLU A 16 -17.62 13.58 -2.58
CA GLU A 16 -18.29 14.82 -2.89
C GLU A 16 -17.29 15.90 -3.31
N VAL A 17 -17.73 16.85 -4.12
CA VAL A 17 -16.89 17.94 -4.64
C VAL A 17 -17.43 19.28 -4.16
N ASP A 18 -16.80 19.85 -3.14
CA ASP A 18 -16.99 21.27 -2.79
C ASP A 18 -16.14 22.17 -3.71
N ARG A 19 -16.83 22.78 -4.68
CA ARG A 19 -16.30 23.75 -5.65
C ARG A 19 -17.44 24.70 -6.06
N PRO A 20 -17.69 25.79 -5.30
CA PRO A 20 -18.70 26.78 -5.63
C PRO A 20 -18.57 27.30 -7.07
N GLY A 21 -19.71 27.61 -7.70
CA GLY A 21 -19.81 27.99 -9.11
C GLY A 21 -19.67 26.85 -10.12
N SER A 22 -19.36 25.61 -9.71
CA SER A 22 -19.27 24.47 -10.64
C SER A 22 -20.57 23.65 -10.70
N LYS A 23 -20.90 23.10 -11.88
CA LYS A 23 -22.09 22.23 -12.09
C LYS A 23 -22.06 20.91 -11.27
N VAL A 24 -20.89 20.58 -10.71
CA VAL A 24 -20.61 19.41 -9.86
C VAL A 24 -20.43 19.77 -8.38
N ASN A 25 -20.73 21.02 -7.98
CA ASN A 25 -20.69 21.43 -6.59
C ASN A 25 -21.69 20.61 -5.75
N LYS A 26 -21.26 20.13 -4.58
CA LYS A 26 -22.07 19.25 -3.69
C LYS A 26 -22.68 18.05 -4.42
N LYS A 27 -21.93 17.50 -5.39
CA LYS A 27 -22.26 16.27 -6.10
C LYS A 27 -21.12 15.28 -5.99
N GLU A 28 -21.49 14.02 -6.04
CA GLU A 28 -20.56 12.91 -6.01
C GLU A 28 -19.91 12.72 -7.38
N VAL A 29 -18.59 12.57 -7.37
CA VAL A 29 -17.79 12.39 -8.58
C VAL A 29 -16.91 11.16 -8.41
N VAL A 30 -17.02 10.24 -9.37
CA VAL A 30 -16.11 9.10 -9.48
C VAL A 30 -14.77 9.60 -10.01
N GLU A 31 -13.70 9.45 -9.23
CA GLU A 31 -12.34 9.81 -9.65
C GLU A 31 -11.41 8.59 -9.57
N ALA A 32 -10.69 8.31 -10.66
CA ALA A 32 -9.65 7.28 -10.65
C ALA A 32 -8.46 7.70 -9.79
N VAL A 33 -7.85 6.74 -9.10
CA VAL A 33 -6.68 6.96 -8.21
C VAL A 33 -5.63 5.88 -8.40
N THR A 34 -4.35 6.27 -8.36
CA THR A 34 -3.22 5.34 -8.27
C THR A 34 -2.92 5.08 -6.80
N ILE A 35 -2.80 3.81 -6.41
CA ILE A 35 -2.29 3.40 -5.10
C ILE A 35 -0.77 3.20 -5.23
N VAL A 36 -0.01 3.89 -4.40
CA VAL A 36 1.44 3.76 -4.27
C VAL A 36 1.76 3.29 -2.85
N GLU A 37 2.31 2.09 -2.71
CA GLU A 37 2.76 1.57 -1.43
C GLU A 37 4.08 2.24 -1.02
N THR A 38 4.20 2.61 0.24
CA THR A 38 5.25 3.48 0.77
C THR A 38 5.85 2.83 2.03
N PRO A 39 6.73 1.82 1.88
CA PRO A 39 7.38 1.19 3.01
C PRO A 39 8.28 2.21 3.74
N PRO A 40 8.52 2.05 5.05
CA PRO A 40 9.32 2.99 5.83
C PRO A 40 10.74 3.14 5.28
N LEU A 41 11.19 4.39 5.14
CA LEU A 41 12.54 4.71 4.69
C LEU A 41 13.53 4.70 5.85
N VAL A 42 14.62 3.95 5.71
CA VAL A 42 15.70 3.89 6.70
C VAL A 42 16.81 4.84 6.27
N VAL A 43 17.10 5.81 7.13
CA VAL A 43 18.21 6.76 6.99
C VAL A 43 19.53 6.02 7.22
N VAL A 44 20.50 6.22 6.33
CA VAL A 44 21.81 5.54 6.34
C VAL A 44 22.97 6.53 6.42
N GLY A 45 22.74 7.81 6.12
CA GLY A 45 23.78 8.83 6.18
C GLY A 45 23.34 10.22 5.75
N ILE A 46 24.29 11.14 5.72
CA ILE A 46 24.11 12.56 5.44
C ILE A 46 25.21 13.01 4.44
N VAL A 47 24.83 13.87 3.50
CA VAL A 47 25.73 14.50 2.51
C VAL A 47 25.63 16.02 2.62
N GLY A 48 26.76 16.66 2.94
CA GLY A 48 26.91 18.11 2.89
C GLY A 48 27.30 18.59 1.49
N TYR A 49 26.68 19.68 1.03
CA TYR A 49 27.03 20.36 -0.23
C TYR A 49 27.49 21.80 0.02
N VAL A 50 28.69 22.11 -0.48
CA VAL A 50 29.29 23.46 -0.47
C VAL A 50 29.05 24.15 -1.81
N LYS A 51 28.75 25.44 -1.78
CA LYS A 51 28.56 26.26 -3.00
C LYS A 51 29.90 26.70 -3.55
N THR A 52 30.15 26.38 -4.82
CA THR A 52 31.32 26.81 -5.60
C THR A 52 30.83 27.66 -6.78
N PRO A 53 31.69 28.46 -7.47
CA PRO A 53 31.26 29.21 -8.65
C PRO A 53 30.75 28.33 -9.81
N ARG A 54 31.09 27.03 -9.83
CA ARG A 54 30.57 26.04 -10.81
C ARG A 54 29.28 25.34 -10.36
N GLY A 55 28.73 25.68 -9.20
CA GLY A 55 27.55 25.04 -8.59
C GLY A 55 27.82 24.36 -7.25
N LEU A 56 26.88 23.53 -6.79
CA LEU A 56 27.04 22.77 -5.55
C LEU A 56 27.99 21.58 -5.74
N ARG A 57 29.03 21.48 -4.91
CA ARG A 57 29.95 20.34 -4.83
C ARG A 57 29.67 19.56 -3.55
N THR A 58 29.74 18.23 -3.60
CA THR A 58 29.76 17.40 -2.38
C THR A 58 30.99 17.77 -1.53
N PHE A 59 30.77 17.95 -0.23
CA PHE A 59 31.82 18.32 0.73
C PHE A 59 32.27 17.11 1.54
N LYS A 60 31.34 16.52 2.30
CA LYS A 60 31.54 15.32 3.12
C LYS A 60 30.30 14.42 3.06
N THR A 61 30.51 13.13 3.29
CA THR A 61 29.48 12.10 3.37
C THR A 61 29.69 11.31 4.65
N VAL A 62 28.76 11.40 5.60
CA VAL A 62 28.83 10.67 6.88
C VAL A 62 27.75 9.61 6.88
N PHE A 63 28.14 8.33 6.99
CA PHE A 63 27.21 7.21 7.13
C PHE A 63 27.06 6.81 8.60
N ALA A 64 25.93 6.19 8.94
CA ALA A 64 25.65 5.61 10.25
C ALA A 64 26.58 4.43 10.57
N GLU A 65 26.65 4.04 11.85
CA GLU A 65 27.40 2.85 12.28
C GLU A 65 26.78 1.56 11.75
N HIS A 66 25.48 1.36 12.02
CA HIS A 66 24.75 0.17 11.61
C HIS A 66 24.05 0.42 10.28
N ILE A 67 24.47 -0.35 9.27
CA ILE A 67 23.93 -0.30 7.91
C ILE A 67 23.30 -1.67 7.61
N SER A 68 22.04 -1.66 7.15
CA SER A 68 21.30 -2.86 6.77
C SER A 68 21.97 -3.61 5.61
N ASP A 69 21.78 -4.91 5.54
CA ASP A 69 22.27 -5.70 4.40
C ASP A 69 21.50 -5.34 3.11
N GLU A 70 20.24 -4.92 3.19
CA GLU A 70 19.51 -4.33 2.06
C GLU A 70 20.23 -3.11 1.48
N CYS A 71 20.70 -2.17 2.33
CA CYS A 71 21.50 -1.04 1.85
C CYS A 71 22.84 -1.50 1.26
N LYS A 72 23.48 -2.52 1.84
CA LYS A 72 24.75 -3.07 1.31
C LYS A 72 24.57 -3.76 -0.04
N ARG A 73 23.42 -4.39 -0.33
CA ARG A 73 23.12 -5.03 -1.63
C ARG A 73 23.31 -4.06 -2.80
N HIS A 74 22.96 -2.78 -2.65
CA HIS A 74 23.15 -1.76 -3.71
C HIS A 74 24.61 -1.56 -4.17
N PHE A 75 25.60 -1.95 -3.36
CA PHE A 75 27.02 -1.83 -3.69
C PHE A 75 27.57 -3.05 -4.45
N TYR A 76 26.74 -4.06 -4.72
CA TYR A 76 27.13 -5.31 -5.38
C TYR A 76 26.16 -5.69 -6.49
N LYS A 77 26.67 -5.85 -7.73
CA LYS A 77 25.89 -6.47 -8.82
C LYS A 77 25.50 -7.92 -8.49
N ASN A 78 26.44 -8.68 -7.90
CA ASN A 78 26.27 -10.11 -7.58
C ASN A 78 26.43 -10.35 -6.07
N TRP A 79 25.44 -9.94 -5.26
CA TRP A 79 25.51 -10.02 -3.78
C TRP A 79 25.91 -11.42 -3.25
N HIS A 80 25.28 -12.47 -3.76
CA HIS A 80 25.44 -13.85 -3.28
C HIS A 80 26.82 -14.45 -3.58
N LYS A 81 27.49 -13.99 -4.65
CA LYS A 81 28.86 -14.39 -5.01
C LYS A 81 29.95 -13.47 -4.44
N SER A 82 29.57 -12.47 -3.64
CA SER A 82 30.48 -11.47 -3.07
C SER A 82 30.89 -11.79 -1.64
N MET A 83 32.07 -11.30 -1.22
CA MET A 83 32.49 -11.33 0.18
C MET A 83 31.74 -10.32 1.09
N LYS A 84 30.79 -9.52 0.57
CA LYS A 84 29.95 -8.58 1.34
C LYS A 84 30.70 -7.56 2.22
N LYS A 85 31.99 -7.31 1.97
CA LYS A 85 32.90 -6.46 2.78
C LYS A 85 32.58 -4.94 2.79
N ALA A 86 31.52 -4.48 2.13
CA ALA A 86 31.12 -3.07 2.11
C ALA A 86 30.89 -2.51 3.52
N PHE A 87 31.31 -1.26 3.75
CA PHE A 87 31.27 -0.54 5.03
C PHE A 87 31.96 -1.19 6.24
N THR A 88 32.46 -2.42 6.17
CA THR A 88 33.12 -3.11 7.31
C THR A 88 34.24 -2.30 7.98
N LYS A 89 35.11 -1.63 7.19
CA LYS A 89 36.14 -0.71 7.70
C LYS A 89 35.61 0.64 8.18
N TYR A 90 34.41 1.04 7.75
CA TYR A 90 33.78 2.31 8.12
C TYR A 90 33.01 2.16 9.44
N CYS A 91 32.29 1.06 9.66
CA CYS A 91 31.60 0.77 10.92
C CYS A 91 32.58 0.81 12.12
N LYS A 92 33.80 0.27 11.96
CA LYS A 92 34.84 0.34 12.99
C LYS A 92 35.21 1.76 13.43
N LYS A 93 35.10 2.77 12.56
CA LYS A 93 35.36 4.18 12.93
C LYS A 93 34.38 4.74 13.97
N TRP A 94 33.20 4.16 14.12
CA TRP A 94 32.26 4.52 15.18
C TRP A 94 32.62 3.88 16.52
N GLN A 95 33.41 2.80 16.50
CA GLN A 95 33.91 2.10 17.68
C GLN A 95 35.21 2.75 18.18
N ASP A 96 36.14 3.03 17.25
CA ASP A 96 37.43 3.68 17.51
C ASP A 96 37.26 5.15 17.95
N ASP A 97 37.80 5.56 19.11
CA ASP A 97 37.68 6.96 19.59
C ASP A 97 38.35 8.00 18.68
N ILE A 98 39.40 7.60 17.96
CA ILE A 98 40.04 8.42 16.92
C ILE A 98 39.09 8.62 15.74
N GLY A 99 38.26 7.62 15.43
CA GLY A 99 37.23 7.66 14.41
C GLY A 99 36.04 8.54 14.82
N LYS A 100 35.55 8.44 16.06
CA LYS A 100 34.53 9.34 16.65
C LYS A 100 34.96 10.80 16.54
N LYS A 101 36.19 11.12 16.99
CA LYS A 101 36.80 12.46 16.88
C LYS A 101 37.02 12.93 15.44
N GLN A 102 37.08 12.03 14.45
CA GLN A 102 37.07 12.40 13.03
C GLN A 102 35.65 12.68 12.53
N LEU A 103 34.65 11.90 12.96
CA LEU A 103 33.25 12.07 12.61
C LEU A 103 32.70 13.40 13.15
N GLU A 104 32.97 13.73 14.42
CA GLU A 104 32.64 15.03 15.05
C GLU A 104 33.22 16.23 14.28
N LYS A 105 34.46 16.10 13.78
CA LYS A 105 35.10 17.11 12.94
C LYS A 105 34.45 17.21 11.55
N ASP A 106 34.00 16.09 10.98
CA ASP A 106 33.28 16.09 9.70
C ASP A 106 31.84 16.62 9.83
N PHE A 107 31.14 16.38 10.95
CA PHE A 107 29.86 17.01 11.27
C PHE A 107 29.99 18.52 11.46
N SER A 108 30.84 18.98 12.38
CA SER A 108 31.04 20.41 12.64
C SER A 108 31.62 21.17 11.43
N SER A 109 32.38 20.52 10.56
CA SER A 109 32.79 21.09 9.26
C SER A 109 31.62 21.12 8.25
N THR A 110 30.73 20.13 8.27
CA THR A 110 29.53 20.12 7.42
C THR A 110 28.60 21.28 7.79
N GLU A 111 28.34 21.49 9.07
CA GLU A 111 27.53 22.61 9.58
C GLU A 111 28.11 23.98 9.22
N LYS A 112 29.44 24.15 9.34
CA LYS A 112 30.13 25.42 9.06
C LYS A 112 30.20 25.78 7.58
N TYR A 113 30.31 24.80 6.67
CA TYR A 113 30.62 25.05 5.25
C TYR A 113 29.51 24.66 4.26
N CYS A 114 28.52 23.85 4.65
CA CYS A 114 27.50 23.36 3.71
C CYS A 114 26.23 24.21 3.73
N GLN A 115 25.81 24.67 2.55
CA GLN A 115 24.56 25.45 2.39
C GLN A 115 23.34 24.55 2.17
N VAL A 116 23.56 23.30 1.74
CA VAL A 116 22.51 22.31 1.56
C VAL A 116 23.00 20.98 2.15
N ILE A 117 22.16 20.39 3.00
CA ILE A 117 22.39 19.08 3.59
C ILE A 117 21.30 18.14 3.07
N HIS A 118 21.69 16.99 2.54
CA HIS A 118 20.78 15.93 2.09
C HIS A 118 20.97 14.67 2.92
N ILE A 119 19.88 13.98 3.20
CA ILE A 119 19.88 12.69 3.89
C ILE A 119 19.91 11.57 2.84
N ILE A 120 20.78 10.59 3.02
CA ILE A 120 20.76 9.31 2.31
C ILE A 120 19.79 8.40 3.06
N ALA A 121 18.72 7.98 2.37
CA ALA A 121 17.78 6.99 2.87
C ALA A 121 17.50 5.94 1.80
N HIS A 122 17.15 4.72 2.22
CA HIS A 122 16.76 3.63 1.36
C HIS A 122 15.41 3.06 1.77
N THR A 123 14.74 2.41 0.82
CA THR A 123 13.50 1.65 1.01
C THR A 123 13.79 0.26 1.57
N GLN A 124 13.01 -0.19 2.55
CA GLN A 124 12.95 -1.60 2.91
C GLN A 124 12.19 -2.35 1.81
N MET A 125 12.91 -3.11 0.97
CA MET A 125 12.33 -3.88 -0.13
C MET A 125 11.80 -5.24 0.33
N CYS A 126 12.37 -5.81 1.40
CA CYS A 126 11.92 -7.09 1.95
C CYS A 126 10.51 -7.05 2.58
N LEU A 127 9.94 -5.86 2.81
CA LEU A 127 8.55 -5.69 3.28
C LEU A 127 7.49 -5.74 2.16
N LEU A 128 7.90 -5.76 0.89
CA LEU A 128 7.00 -5.62 -0.26
C LEU A 128 6.68 -6.98 -0.93
N PRO A 129 5.52 -7.13 -1.59
CA PRO A 129 5.15 -8.33 -2.36
C PRO A 129 5.86 -8.43 -3.73
N LEU A 130 7.15 -8.08 -3.78
CA LEU A 130 7.95 -8.09 -5.01
C LEU A 130 8.76 -9.39 -5.11
N PRO A 131 8.71 -10.11 -6.26
CA PRO A 131 9.62 -11.23 -6.48
C PRO A 131 11.05 -10.72 -6.62
N GLU A 132 12.03 -11.44 -6.07
CA GLU A 132 13.44 -11.03 -6.10
C GLU A 132 14.00 -10.96 -7.54
N GLU A 133 13.49 -11.79 -8.45
CA GLU A 133 13.82 -11.78 -9.88
C GLU A 133 12.71 -11.10 -10.71
N GLY A 134 12.64 -9.77 -10.65
CA GLY A 134 11.71 -8.97 -11.45
C GLY A 134 12.37 -7.70 -12.00
N THR A 135 12.42 -7.56 -13.33
CA THR A 135 12.90 -6.34 -13.98
C THR A 135 12.08 -5.13 -13.51
N LEU A 136 12.75 -4.13 -12.92
CA LEU A 136 12.13 -2.86 -12.52
C LEU A 136 11.88 -2.00 -13.77
N ASP A 137 10.86 -2.37 -14.53
CA ASP A 137 10.39 -1.64 -15.71
C ASP A 137 10.09 -0.17 -15.37
N GLY A 138 10.56 0.74 -16.22
CA GLY A 138 10.24 2.16 -16.16
C GLY A 138 8.85 2.48 -16.72
N GLU A 139 8.69 3.67 -17.30
CA GLU A 139 7.57 3.93 -18.23
C GLU A 139 7.45 2.75 -19.21
N PRO A 140 6.29 2.05 -19.30
CA PRO A 140 6.18 0.72 -19.89
C PRO A 140 6.91 0.66 -21.23
N GLY A 141 8.02 -0.08 -21.23
CA GLY A 141 9.02 -0.07 -22.29
C GLY A 141 8.43 -0.58 -23.59
N LYS A 142 7.97 0.33 -24.45
CA LYS A 142 7.35 -0.03 -25.73
C LYS A 142 8.40 -0.28 -26.82
N GLY A 143 9.69 -0.27 -26.45
CA GLY A 143 10.84 -0.52 -27.31
C GLY A 143 10.98 0.49 -28.44
N TYR A 144 11.73 0.09 -29.46
CA TYR A 144 11.81 0.83 -30.72
C TYR A 144 10.45 0.82 -31.43
N LYS A 145 9.93 2.00 -31.79
CA LYS A 145 8.67 2.14 -32.54
C LYS A 145 8.78 3.11 -33.70
N GLY A 146 8.15 2.71 -34.81
CA GLY A 146 7.97 3.55 -35.99
C GLY A 146 7.11 4.79 -35.74
N ALA A 147 7.20 5.74 -36.67
CA ALA A 147 6.44 6.98 -36.63
C ALA A 147 4.92 6.73 -36.50
N THR A 148 4.22 7.58 -35.75
CA THR A 148 2.79 7.39 -35.41
C THR A 148 1.81 7.76 -36.52
N LYS A 149 2.23 8.49 -37.57
CA LYS A 149 1.36 8.85 -38.69
C LYS A 149 1.16 7.64 -39.62
N LYS A 150 -0.10 7.42 -40.01
CA LYS A 150 -0.48 6.40 -41.00
C LYS A 150 -0.79 7.09 -42.33
N VAL A 151 -0.18 6.60 -43.40
CA VAL A 151 -0.33 7.05 -44.79
C VAL A 151 -1.45 6.23 -45.46
N PRO A 152 -2.15 6.72 -46.52
CA PRO A 152 -3.22 5.97 -47.18
C PRO A 152 -2.86 4.54 -47.60
N ARG A 153 -3.82 3.61 -47.51
CA ARG A 153 -3.59 2.15 -47.69
C ARG A 153 -2.90 1.78 -49.02
N LYS A 154 -3.13 2.56 -50.09
CA LYS A 154 -2.60 2.29 -51.43
C LYS A 154 -1.13 2.71 -51.62
N THR A 155 -0.44 3.33 -50.65
CA THR A 155 0.95 3.77 -50.87
C THR A 155 1.95 2.62 -50.88
N HIS A 156 2.77 2.58 -51.92
CA HIS A 156 3.87 1.63 -52.07
C HIS A 156 4.94 1.78 -50.96
N LEU A 157 5.68 0.70 -50.69
CA LEU A 157 6.70 0.61 -49.64
C LEU A 157 6.20 1.01 -48.24
N GLY A 158 5.02 0.52 -47.86
CA GLY A 158 4.49 0.60 -46.49
C GLY A 158 3.80 1.91 -46.09
N PHE A 159 2.88 1.81 -45.14
CA PHE A 159 1.93 2.86 -44.74
C PHE A 159 2.16 3.45 -43.33
N ARG A 160 3.24 3.06 -42.62
CA ARG A 160 3.59 3.59 -41.28
C ARG A 160 4.92 4.35 -41.33
N LYS A 161 4.95 5.43 -42.11
CA LYS A 161 6.13 6.28 -42.35
C LYS A 161 5.74 7.76 -42.37
N VAL A 162 6.71 8.63 -42.15
CA VAL A 162 6.58 10.04 -42.55
C VAL A 162 6.88 10.12 -44.05
N ALA A 163 6.05 10.84 -44.82
CA ALA A 163 6.17 10.87 -46.28
C ALA A 163 7.30 11.78 -46.79
N CYS A 164 7.38 13.00 -46.26
CA CYS A 164 8.47 13.95 -46.54
C CYS A 164 9.23 14.23 -45.23
N ILE A 165 10.56 14.05 -45.26
CA ILE A 165 11.44 14.09 -44.09
C ILE A 165 12.22 15.42 -44.01
N GLY A 166 12.22 16.23 -45.08
CA GLY A 166 12.82 17.56 -45.12
C GLY A 166 12.67 18.18 -46.52
N ALA A 167 12.91 19.49 -46.62
CA ALA A 167 13.11 20.15 -47.91
C ALA A 167 14.52 19.86 -48.46
N TRP A 168 14.77 20.15 -49.74
CA TRP A 168 16.09 20.02 -50.37
C TRP A 168 17.15 20.88 -49.64
N HIS A 169 16.77 22.11 -49.29
CA HIS A 169 17.59 23.06 -48.54
C HIS A 169 16.94 23.28 -47.16
N SER A 170 17.60 23.03 -46.03
CA SER A 170 18.95 22.48 -45.85
C SER A 170 19.08 20.99 -46.23
N ALA A 171 20.23 20.61 -46.80
CA ALA A 171 20.58 19.22 -47.15
C ALA A 171 20.92 18.34 -45.91
N ARG A 172 20.15 18.45 -44.83
CA ARG A 172 20.24 17.69 -43.57
C ARG A 172 18.83 17.54 -42.98
N VAL A 173 18.53 16.37 -42.43
CA VAL A 173 17.26 16.14 -41.71
C VAL A 173 17.32 16.86 -40.35
N ALA A 174 16.34 17.70 -40.07
CA ALA A 174 16.26 18.41 -38.80
C ALA A 174 15.84 17.48 -37.63
N PHE A 175 16.42 17.69 -36.45
CA PHE A 175 16.12 16.90 -35.23
C PHE A 175 14.66 16.98 -34.77
N SER A 176 13.90 17.99 -35.24
CA SER A 176 12.48 18.18 -34.98
C SER A 176 11.57 17.25 -35.81
N VAL A 177 12.12 16.58 -36.83
CA VAL A 177 11.37 15.69 -37.71
C VAL A 177 11.08 14.36 -36.99
N ALA A 178 9.82 13.92 -37.03
CA ALA A 178 9.38 12.73 -36.32
C ALA A 178 9.92 11.42 -36.94
N GLN A 179 11.04 10.93 -36.40
CA GLN A 179 11.65 9.66 -36.78
C GLN A 179 11.12 8.45 -35.97
N ALA A 180 11.50 7.25 -36.39
CA ALA A 180 11.35 6.04 -35.59
C ALA A 180 12.41 5.99 -34.47
N GLY A 181 12.10 5.43 -33.31
CA GLY A 181 13.02 5.46 -32.17
C GLY A 181 12.45 4.81 -30.90
N GLN A 182 13.23 4.86 -29.82
CA GLN A 182 12.81 4.37 -28.51
C GLN A 182 11.56 5.08 -28.00
N LYS A 183 10.57 4.33 -27.52
CA LYS A 183 9.33 4.86 -26.94
C LYS A 183 9.05 4.27 -25.55
N GLY A 184 9.02 5.14 -24.54
CA GLY A 184 8.94 4.73 -23.13
C GLY A 184 10.33 4.53 -22.52
N TYR A 185 10.36 4.17 -21.24
CA TYR A 185 11.54 4.26 -20.38
C TYR A 185 12.16 5.68 -20.32
N HIS A 186 11.35 6.74 -20.42
CA HIS A 186 11.84 8.11 -20.27
C HIS A 186 11.63 8.61 -18.84
N HIS A 187 12.59 9.39 -18.32
CA HIS A 187 12.37 10.11 -17.06
C HIS A 187 11.32 11.22 -17.26
N ARG A 188 10.22 11.17 -16.49
CA ARG A 188 9.14 12.15 -16.51
C ARG A 188 8.83 12.60 -15.09
N THR A 189 8.38 13.85 -14.95
CA THR A 189 7.94 14.42 -13.67
C THR A 189 6.55 15.00 -13.86
N GLU A 190 5.54 14.34 -13.31
CA GLU A 190 4.18 14.85 -13.28
C GLU A 190 3.98 15.77 -12.06
N ILE A 191 3.52 16.99 -12.30
CA ILE A 191 3.38 18.03 -11.27
C ILE A 191 1.91 18.14 -10.87
N ASN A 192 1.62 18.53 -9.62
CA ASN A 192 0.27 18.76 -9.09
C ASN A 192 -0.65 17.52 -9.07
N LYS A 193 -0.09 16.31 -8.98
CA LYS A 193 -0.85 15.14 -8.52
C LYS A 193 -1.23 15.36 -7.07
N LYS A 194 -2.52 15.29 -6.74
CA LYS A 194 -3.02 15.53 -5.39
C LYS A 194 -3.12 14.21 -4.61
N MET A 195 -2.69 14.22 -3.35
CA MET A 195 -2.87 13.14 -2.39
C MET A 195 -4.30 13.18 -1.84
N TYR A 196 -4.96 12.03 -1.78
CA TYR A 196 -6.38 11.89 -1.43
C TYR A 196 -6.59 11.21 -0.07
N LYS A 197 -5.83 10.16 0.21
CA LYS A 197 -5.70 9.50 1.52
C LYS A 197 -4.23 9.10 1.68
N ILE A 198 -3.68 9.27 2.88
CA ILE A 198 -2.56 8.44 3.36
C ILE A 198 -3.23 7.35 4.19
N GLY A 199 -3.02 6.10 3.81
CA GLY A 199 -3.52 4.95 4.55
C GLY A 199 -2.38 4.27 5.29
N GLU A 200 -2.65 3.86 6.53
CA GLU A 200 -1.77 3.00 7.31
C GLU A 200 -1.66 1.61 6.64
N GLY A 201 -0.61 0.86 6.96
CA GLY A 201 -0.44 -0.55 6.59
C GLY A 201 -1.31 -1.50 7.42
N TYR A 202 -1.10 -2.81 7.27
CA TYR A 202 -1.72 -3.80 8.14
C TYR A 202 -1.09 -3.73 9.54
N LEU A 203 -1.86 -3.33 10.55
CA LEU A 203 -1.38 -3.18 11.92
C LEU A 203 -1.69 -4.43 12.75
N ILE A 204 -0.73 -4.88 13.54
CA ILE A 204 -0.95 -5.86 14.60
C ILE A 204 -1.30 -5.08 15.88
N LYS A 205 -2.54 -5.19 16.35
CA LYS A 205 -2.97 -4.70 17.67
C LYS A 205 -3.55 -5.88 18.44
N ASP A 206 -3.13 -6.06 19.69
CA ASP A 206 -3.65 -7.10 20.59
C ASP A 206 -3.61 -8.53 20.00
N GLY A 207 -2.53 -8.84 19.26
CA GLY A 207 -2.34 -10.11 18.54
C GLY A 207 -3.22 -10.30 17.29
N LYS A 208 -4.10 -9.34 16.96
CA LYS A 208 -5.00 -9.38 15.81
C LYS A 208 -4.47 -8.50 14.68
N LEU A 209 -4.50 -9.05 13.46
CA LEU A 209 -4.07 -8.35 12.25
C LEU A 209 -5.23 -7.49 11.69
N ILE A 210 -5.22 -6.20 12.01
CA ILE A 210 -6.18 -5.23 11.49
C ILE A 210 -5.83 -4.91 10.04
N LYS A 211 -6.82 -5.04 9.15
CA LYS A 211 -6.69 -4.78 7.70
C LYS A 211 -7.61 -3.66 7.20
N ASN A 212 -8.32 -2.97 8.09
CA ASN A 212 -9.51 -2.17 7.76
C ASN A 212 -9.12 -0.73 7.35
N ASN A 213 -8.39 -0.62 6.24
CA ASN A 213 -7.67 0.59 5.85
C ASN A 213 -8.41 1.40 4.76
N ALA A 214 -9.47 0.83 4.17
CA ALA A 214 -10.27 1.43 3.09
C ALA A 214 -11.78 1.58 3.43
N SER A 215 -12.14 1.45 4.70
CA SER A 215 -13.35 2.07 5.25
C SER A 215 -13.25 3.60 5.19
N THR A 216 -14.42 4.25 5.27
CA THR A 216 -14.59 5.72 5.32
C THR A 216 -15.82 6.05 6.16
N ASP A 217 -15.99 7.29 6.59
CA ASP A 217 -17.08 7.69 7.51
C ASP A 217 -18.49 7.43 6.95
N TYR A 218 -18.60 7.30 5.62
CA TYR A 218 -19.84 6.97 4.88
C TYR A 218 -19.96 5.48 4.50
N ASP A 219 -18.88 4.71 4.61
CA ASP A 219 -18.79 3.31 4.21
C ASP A 219 -18.20 2.48 5.36
N LEU A 220 -19.13 2.02 6.19
CA LEU A 220 -18.90 1.20 7.39
C LEU A 220 -18.43 -0.24 7.07
N SER A 221 -18.20 -0.58 5.80
CA SER A 221 -17.71 -1.89 5.39
C SER A 221 -16.28 -2.12 5.87
N ASP A 222 -16.04 -3.13 6.71
CA ASP A 222 -14.69 -3.54 7.11
C ASP A 222 -13.91 -4.12 5.92
N LYS A 223 -13.08 -3.28 5.28
CA LYS A 223 -12.35 -3.63 4.06
C LYS A 223 -10.95 -2.98 3.99
N SER A 224 -10.00 -3.72 3.42
CA SER A 224 -8.65 -3.24 3.11
C SER A 224 -8.60 -2.50 1.78
N ILE A 225 -7.49 -1.84 1.47
CA ILE A 225 -7.28 -1.20 0.14
C ILE A 225 -7.12 -2.23 -1.00
N ASN A 226 -6.98 -3.51 -0.66
CA ASN A 226 -6.71 -4.56 -1.64
C ASN A 226 -8.01 -5.04 -2.27
N PRO A 227 -8.15 -4.97 -3.61
CA PRO A 227 -9.32 -5.49 -4.28
C PRO A 227 -9.37 -7.01 -4.18
N LEU A 228 -10.56 -7.61 -4.36
CA LEU A 228 -10.75 -9.06 -4.21
C LEU A 228 -9.79 -9.87 -5.12
N GLY A 229 -8.82 -10.56 -4.51
CA GLY A 229 -7.75 -11.30 -5.20
C GLY A 229 -6.44 -10.52 -5.41
N GLY A 230 -6.28 -9.37 -4.74
CA GLY A 230 -5.08 -8.53 -4.81
C GLY A 230 -5.00 -7.64 -6.06
N PHE A 231 -4.03 -6.73 -6.06
CA PHE A 231 -3.72 -5.91 -7.23
C PHE A 231 -3.03 -6.78 -8.29
N VAL A 232 -3.66 -6.91 -9.47
CA VAL A 232 -3.19 -7.77 -10.58
C VAL A 232 -1.73 -7.49 -10.95
N HIS A 233 -0.90 -8.55 -11.00
CA HIS A 233 0.57 -8.52 -11.16
C HIS A 233 1.38 -7.85 -10.04
N TYR A 234 0.74 -7.28 -9.02
CA TYR A 234 1.41 -6.69 -7.85
C TYR A 234 1.39 -7.66 -6.67
N GLY A 235 0.22 -7.86 -6.03
CA GLY A 235 0.05 -8.57 -4.76
C GLY A 235 -0.98 -7.88 -3.86
N GLU A 236 -0.93 -8.15 -2.55
CA GLU A 236 -1.58 -7.31 -1.53
C GLU A 236 -0.61 -6.19 -1.11
N VAL A 237 -1.10 -4.94 -1.03
CA VAL A 237 -0.45 -3.84 -0.30
C VAL A 237 -0.55 -4.15 1.19
N THR A 238 0.59 -4.19 1.87
CA THR A 238 0.70 -4.55 3.30
C THR A 238 1.23 -3.39 4.14
N ASN A 239 2.03 -2.50 3.56
CA ASN A 239 2.61 -1.33 4.21
C ASN A 239 1.70 -0.10 4.05
N ASP A 240 2.09 1.01 4.70
CA ASP A 240 1.49 2.32 4.49
C ASP A 240 1.42 2.66 2.99
N PHE A 241 0.40 3.39 2.57
CA PHE A 241 0.19 3.73 1.16
C PHE A 241 -0.33 5.15 0.94
N ILE A 242 0.02 5.73 -0.19
CA ILE A 242 -0.47 7.03 -0.66
C ILE A 242 -1.42 6.80 -1.84
N MET A 243 -2.64 7.33 -1.70
CA MET A 243 -3.62 7.41 -2.78
C MET A 243 -3.44 8.72 -3.55
N LEU A 244 -3.06 8.65 -4.83
CA LEU A 244 -2.81 9.79 -5.70
C LEU A 244 -3.88 9.93 -6.78
N LYS A 245 -4.32 11.18 -7.06
CA LYS A 245 -5.29 11.48 -8.12
C LYS A 245 -4.82 11.02 -9.51
N GLY A 246 -5.66 10.23 -10.17
CA GLY A 246 -5.50 9.76 -11.54
C GLY A 246 -4.36 8.74 -11.69
N CYS A 247 -3.98 8.48 -12.95
CA CYS A 247 -2.80 7.69 -13.26
C CYS A 247 -1.51 8.44 -12.85
N VAL A 248 -0.51 7.73 -12.35
CA VAL A 248 0.89 8.19 -12.29
C VAL A 248 1.70 7.56 -13.42
N VAL A 249 2.85 8.15 -13.79
CA VAL A 249 3.92 7.53 -14.60
C VAL A 249 4.15 6.04 -14.23
N GLY A 250 4.61 5.24 -15.20
CA GLY A 250 5.19 3.92 -14.92
C GLY A 250 4.27 2.70 -14.96
N THR A 251 4.86 1.52 -14.83
CA THR A 251 4.17 0.22 -14.65
C THR A 251 3.77 0.00 -13.18
N LYS A 252 3.14 -1.14 -12.87
CA LYS A 252 3.05 -1.63 -11.48
C LYS A 252 4.41 -2.17 -11.04
N LYS A 253 4.68 -2.25 -9.74
CA LYS A 253 5.99 -2.63 -9.14
C LYS A 253 7.14 -1.65 -9.38
N GLN A 254 6.98 -0.66 -10.26
CA GLN A 254 7.98 0.40 -10.43
C GLN A 254 8.06 1.32 -9.20
N VAL A 255 9.28 1.68 -8.81
CA VAL A 255 9.57 2.74 -7.82
C VAL A 255 9.30 4.15 -8.38
N LEU A 256 8.72 5.01 -7.55
CA LEU A 256 8.32 6.38 -7.82
C LEU A 256 8.87 7.32 -6.75
N THR A 257 9.57 8.37 -7.17
CA THR A 257 10.04 9.43 -6.25
C THR A 257 8.98 10.52 -6.11
N ILE A 258 8.24 10.48 -5.01
CA ILE A 258 7.23 11.50 -4.66
C ILE A 258 7.96 12.70 -4.03
N ARG A 259 7.74 13.91 -4.55
CA ARG A 259 8.39 15.14 -4.07
C ARG A 259 7.35 16.20 -3.71
N LYS A 260 7.58 16.95 -2.62
CA LYS A 260 6.82 18.17 -2.30
C LYS A 260 6.88 19.16 -3.48
N SER A 261 5.78 19.82 -3.81
CA SER A 261 5.68 20.69 -4.98
C SER A 261 6.68 21.85 -4.92
N LEU A 262 7.41 22.08 -6.03
CA LEU A 262 8.39 23.18 -6.14
C LEU A 262 7.76 24.58 -6.03
N ARG A 263 6.50 24.71 -6.44
CA ARG A 263 5.70 25.93 -6.33
C ARG A 263 4.63 25.70 -5.27
N VAL A 264 4.46 26.66 -4.35
CA VAL A 264 3.33 26.68 -3.42
C VAL A 264 2.03 26.74 -4.23
N GLN A 265 1.03 25.93 -3.87
CA GLN A 265 -0.23 25.86 -4.62
C GLN A 265 -1.33 26.63 -3.88
N THR A 266 -1.61 27.85 -4.34
CA THR A 266 -2.65 28.74 -3.78
C THR A 266 -4.05 28.53 -4.37
N LYS A 267 -4.19 27.74 -5.44
CA LYS A 267 -5.47 27.51 -6.12
C LYS A 267 -6.41 26.67 -5.25
N GLN A 268 -7.69 27.03 -5.17
CA GLN A 268 -8.72 26.32 -4.41
C GLN A 268 -8.72 24.80 -4.65
N ARG A 269 -8.53 24.33 -5.90
CA ARG A 269 -8.45 22.89 -6.23
C ARG A 269 -7.28 22.14 -5.58
N ALA A 270 -6.23 22.85 -5.15
CA ALA A 270 -5.15 22.29 -4.36
C ALA A 270 -5.47 22.32 -2.87
N LEU A 271 -6.12 23.39 -2.39
CA LEU A 271 -6.47 23.62 -0.98
C LEU A 271 -7.76 22.93 -0.51
N GLU A 272 -8.64 22.47 -1.41
CA GLU A 272 -9.88 21.74 -1.08
C GLU A 272 -9.57 20.57 -0.11
N LYS A 273 -10.34 20.40 0.97
CA LYS A 273 -10.27 19.17 1.77
C LYS A 273 -10.78 18.00 0.92
N ILE A 274 -10.41 16.77 1.28
CA ILE A 274 -10.77 15.57 0.53
C ILE A 274 -11.30 14.53 1.49
N ASP A 275 -12.62 14.50 1.57
CA ASP A 275 -13.38 13.58 2.39
C ASP A 275 -13.91 12.49 1.43
N LEU A 276 -13.60 11.23 1.71
CA LEU A 276 -13.93 10.11 0.83
C LEU A 276 -15.25 9.48 1.26
N LYS A 277 -16.14 9.20 0.30
CA LYS A 277 -17.39 8.48 0.56
C LYS A 277 -17.31 6.99 0.25
N PHE A 278 -16.44 6.59 -0.66
CA PHE A 278 -16.30 5.21 -1.09
C PHE A 278 -14.95 4.94 -1.76
N ILE A 279 -14.43 3.71 -1.59
CA ILE A 279 -13.23 3.19 -2.27
C ILE A 279 -13.60 1.85 -2.93
N ASP A 280 -13.35 1.71 -4.23
CA ASP A 280 -13.71 0.52 -5.00
C ASP A 280 -12.68 -0.62 -4.93
N ASN A 281 -13.06 -1.65 -4.19
CA ASN A 281 -12.33 -2.89 -3.95
C ASN A 281 -12.84 -4.08 -4.78
N THR A 282 -13.70 -3.86 -5.79
CA THR A 282 -14.02 -4.92 -6.77
C THR A 282 -12.75 -5.55 -7.34
N SER A 283 -12.77 -6.87 -7.54
CA SER A 283 -11.66 -7.57 -8.19
C SER A 283 -11.32 -6.94 -9.54
N LYS A 284 -10.06 -6.56 -9.75
CA LYS A 284 -9.59 -6.01 -11.04
C LYS A 284 -9.24 -7.11 -12.07
N ILE A 285 -9.67 -8.35 -11.83
CA ILE A 285 -9.55 -9.50 -12.75
C ILE A 285 -10.92 -9.75 -13.40
N GLY A 286 -11.05 -9.34 -14.66
CA GLY A 286 -12.32 -9.32 -15.39
C GLY A 286 -13.29 -8.28 -14.84
N HIS A 287 -14.60 -8.52 -15.02
CA HIS A 287 -15.66 -7.68 -14.47
C HIS A 287 -16.30 -8.38 -13.27
N ARG A 288 -16.26 -7.76 -12.09
CA ARG A 288 -16.90 -8.28 -10.86
C ARG A 288 -17.67 -7.18 -10.15
N ARG A 289 -18.67 -7.58 -9.36
CA ARG A 289 -19.64 -6.70 -8.70
C ARG A 289 -19.35 -6.49 -7.21
N PHE A 290 -18.92 -7.55 -6.52
CA PHE A 290 -18.74 -7.58 -5.07
C PHE A 290 -17.49 -6.84 -4.60
N GLN A 291 -17.62 -6.15 -3.49
CA GLN A 291 -16.58 -5.44 -2.73
C GLN A 291 -15.90 -6.35 -1.70
N THR A 292 -16.66 -7.18 -0.98
CA THR A 292 -16.12 -8.13 0.02
C THR A 292 -16.30 -9.59 -0.36
N MET A 293 -15.51 -10.48 0.24
CA MET A 293 -15.70 -11.94 0.06
C MET A 293 -16.96 -12.45 0.77
N GLU A 294 -17.47 -11.71 1.75
CA GLU A 294 -18.65 -12.06 2.55
C GLU A 294 -19.92 -11.71 1.81
N GLU A 295 -20.00 -10.50 1.24
CA GLU A 295 -21.02 -10.09 0.27
C GLU A 295 -21.13 -11.10 -0.88
N LYS A 296 -19.98 -11.51 -1.44
CA LYS A 296 -19.92 -12.53 -2.49
C LYS A 296 -20.44 -13.90 -2.02
N ARG A 297 -20.12 -14.33 -0.79
CA ARG A 297 -20.61 -15.60 -0.22
C ARG A 297 -22.11 -15.54 0.04
N ALA A 298 -22.61 -14.44 0.60
CA ALA A 298 -24.04 -14.23 0.86
C ALA A 298 -24.86 -14.21 -0.44
N PHE A 299 -24.38 -13.54 -1.49
CA PHE A 299 -25.07 -13.49 -2.78
C PHE A 299 -25.07 -14.84 -3.53
N ILE A 300 -23.96 -15.58 -3.52
CA ILE A 300 -23.83 -16.83 -4.29
C ILE A 300 -24.42 -18.03 -3.54
N GLY A 301 -24.45 -18.00 -2.21
CA GLY A 301 -24.83 -19.13 -1.38
C GLY A 301 -23.77 -20.26 -1.35
N PRO A 302 -24.11 -21.42 -0.76
CA PRO A 302 -23.19 -22.54 -0.63
C PRO A 302 -22.93 -23.23 -1.98
N LEU A 303 -21.67 -23.29 -2.42
CA LEU A 303 -21.28 -24.01 -3.63
C LEU A 303 -20.87 -25.46 -3.32
N LYS A 304 -20.98 -26.34 -4.33
CA LYS A 304 -20.56 -27.76 -4.26
C LYS A 304 -19.19 -27.97 -3.59
N LYS A 305 -18.21 -27.10 -3.89
CA LYS A 305 -16.86 -27.12 -3.30
C LYS A 305 -16.83 -26.82 -1.80
N ASP A 306 -17.73 -25.98 -1.31
CA ASP A 306 -17.80 -25.59 0.10
C ASP A 306 -18.47 -26.72 0.91
N CYS A 307 -19.50 -27.36 0.36
CA CYS A 307 -20.14 -28.56 0.92
C CYS A 307 -19.22 -29.79 1.01
N ILE A 308 -18.17 -29.86 0.18
CA ILE A 308 -17.15 -30.92 0.25
C ILE A 308 -16.20 -30.68 1.43
N GLY A 309 -15.89 -29.41 1.74
CA GLY A 309 -14.99 -29.05 2.85
C GLY A 309 -15.51 -29.44 4.23
N THR A 310 -16.84 -29.53 4.42
CA THR A 310 -17.47 -30.02 5.65
C THR A 310 -17.41 -31.53 5.84
N ARG A 311 -16.99 -32.32 4.83
CA ARG A 311 -16.72 -33.76 5.01
C ARG A 311 -15.33 -33.99 5.61
N ARG A 312 -15.18 -33.69 6.91
CA ARG A 312 -14.08 -34.21 7.74
C ARG A 312 -14.65 -35.13 8.81
N SER A 313 -14.09 -36.33 8.88
CA SER A 313 -14.60 -37.44 9.69
C SER A 313 -14.35 -37.25 11.18
N ILE A 314 -15.40 -37.45 11.98
CA ILE A 314 -15.28 -37.81 13.40
C ILE A 314 -15.73 -39.27 13.51
N GLY A 315 -14.90 -40.15 14.07
CA GLY A 315 -15.32 -41.49 14.51
C GLY A 315 -15.84 -42.46 13.44
N GLY A 316 -15.49 -42.29 12.16
CA GLY A 316 -15.80 -43.26 11.10
C GLY A 316 -17.27 -43.36 10.63
N VAL A 317 -18.22 -42.63 11.25
CA VAL A 317 -19.64 -42.66 10.87
C VAL A 317 -19.96 -41.54 9.88
N THR A 318 -20.63 -41.87 8.77
CA THR A 318 -20.98 -40.90 7.71
C THR A 318 -22.37 -40.28 7.96
N VAL A 319 -22.46 -39.30 8.87
CA VAL A 319 -23.73 -38.63 9.19
C VAL A 319 -24.12 -37.62 8.10
N PHE A 320 -25.24 -37.86 7.41
CA PHE A 320 -25.88 -36.87 6.52
C PHE A 320 -26.67 -35.84 7.34
N GLN A 321 -25.98 -34.87 7.95
CA GLN A 321 -26.66 -33.75 8.60
C GLN A 321 -27.15 -32.74 7.55
N ILE A 322 -28.29 -33.06 6.93
CA ILE A 322 -29.08 -32.11 6.14
C ILE A 322 -29.64 -31.08 7.13
N SER A 323 -28.97 -29.93 7.26
CA SER A 323 -29.46 -28.78 8.01
C SER A 323 -30.59 -28.09 7.24
N GLY A 324 -31.74 -28.76 7.18
CA GLY A 324 -32.94 -28.27 6.55
C GLY A 324 -33.46 -27.01 7.24
N ARG A 325 -33.13 -25.83 6.70
CA ARG A 325 -33.99 -24.67 6.87
C ARG A 325 -35.26 -24.91 6.06
N SER A 326 -36.32 -25.32 6.75
CA SER A 326 -37.66 -25.42 6.17
C SER A 326 -38.04 -24.10 5.46
N PRO A 327 -38.67 -24.15 4.27
CA PRO A 327 -39.15 -22.94 3.62
C PRO A 327 -40.24 -22.28 4.48
N VAL A 328 -40.12 -20.97 4.70
CA VAL A 328 -41.14 -20.20 5.43
C VAL A 328 -42.35 -20.02 4.53
N LEU A 329 -43.34 -20.91 4.68
CA LEU A 329 -44.66 -20.76 4.06
C LEU A 329 -45.51 -19.72 4.82
N PRO A 330 -46.41 -19.00 4.14
CA PRO A 330 -47.16 -17.89 4.74
C PRO A 330 -48.19 -18.36 5.77
N ARG A 331 -48.30 -17.61 6.86
CA ARG A 331 -49.12 -17.89 8.04
C ARG A 331 -50.62 -17.78 7.72
N LYS A 332 -51.36 -18.90 7.76
CA LYS A 332 -52.83 -18.93 7.88
C LYS A 332 -53.25 -19.31 9.31
N ARG A 333 -54.51 -19.00 9.67
CA ARG A 333 -55.10 -19.17 11.01
C ARG A 333 -55.84 -20.51 11.16
N SER A 334 -56.44 -20.69 12.36
CA SER A 334 -57.38 -21.72 12.83
C SER A 334 -56.85 -23.13 13.07
N THR A 335 -57.18 -23.84 14.16
CA THR A 335 -57.73 -23.50 15.51
C THR A 335 -57.62 -24.78 16.41
N ASP A 336 -58.06 -24.69 17.67
CA ASP A 336 -58.59 -25.80 18.50
C ASP A 336 -57.64 -26.71 19.31
N ILE A 337 -58.25 -27.31 20.35
CA ILE A 337 -57.75 -27.82 21.66
C ILE A 337 -58.51 -29.15 21.90
N PRO A 338 -57.96 -30.26 22.50
CA PRO A 338 -57.63 -30.35 23.94
C PRO A 338 -56.46 -31.29 24.39
N GLN A 339 -56.33 -31.40 25.73
CA GLN A 339 -55.45 -32.18 26.65
C GLN A 339 -56.30 -32.62 27.89
N PRO A 340 -55.83 -33.34 28.95
CA PRO A 340 -54.61 -34.12 29.21
C PRO A 340 -54.94 -35.66 29.15
N PRO A 341 -54.84 -36.60 30.14
CA PRO A 341 -54.21 -36.69 31.51
C PRO A 341 -52.66 -36.78 31.50
N ILE A 342 -51.86 -36.89 32.59
CA ILE A 342 -51.97 -37.12 34.06
C ILE A 342 -51.97 -38.59 34.57
N VAL A 343 -50.84 -39.02 35.16
CA VAL A 343 -50.69 -39.97 36.31
C VAL A 343 -49.55 -39.45 37.22
N LEU A 344 -49.53 -39.83 38.50
CA LEU A 344 -48.69 -39.29 39.61
C LEU A 344 -47.90 -40.43 40.33
N VAL A 345 -47.29 -40.17 41.51
CA VAL A 345 -46.82 -41.13 42.59
C VAL A 345 -45.36 -41.65 42.43
N ILE A 346 -44.45 -41.69 43.44
CA ILE A 346 -44.37 -41.12 44.83
C ILE A 346 -42.89 -40.85 45.29
N LEU A 347 -42.69 -40.40 46.54
CA LEU A 347 -41.46 -39.87 47.18
C LEU A 347 -40.66 -40.86 48.09
N GLN A 348 -39.56 -40.36 48.69
CA GLN A 348 -38.71 -40.89 49.80
C GLN A 348 -37.51 -41.81 49.41
N GLY A 349 -36.33 -41.79 50.08
CA GLY A 349 -35.81 -40.87 51.12
C GLY A 349 -34.51 -41.34 51.84
N LEU A 350 -33.94 -40.45 52.68
CA LEU A 350 -32.91 -40.63 53.76
C LEU A 350 -31.36 -40.66 53.49
N PHE A 351 -30.65 -39.75 54.21
CA PHE A 351 -29.36 -39.88 54.96
C PHE A 351 -28.03 -40.19 54.21
N SER A 352 -26.81 -39.78 54.66
CA SER A 352 -26.36 -39.10 55.90
C SER A 352 -25.07 -38.21 55.72
N LEU A 353 -24.65 -37.57 56.83
CA LEU A 353 -23.41 -36.81 57.16
C LEU A 353 -22.08 -37.23 56.48
N ALA A 354 -21.00 -36.41 56.34
CA ALA A 354 -20.70 -34.97 56.55
C ALA A 354 -19.40 -34.58 55.74
N THR A 355 -18.41 -33.71 56.04
CA THR A 355 -17.92 -32.95 57.23
C THR A 355 -16.87 -31.85 56.85
N ALA A 356 -16.54 -30.96 57.80
CA ALA A 356 -15.22 -30.27 58.02
C ALA A 356 -14.66 -29.17 57.06
N SER A 357 -15.06 -27.91 57.36
CA SER A 357 -14.25 -26.70 57.69
C SER A 357 -13.02 -26.19 56.85
N PRO A 358 -12.86 -24.85 56.69
CA PRO A 358 -11.75 -24.19 55.96
C PRO A 358 -10.67 -23.53 56.87
N PHE A 359 -9.64 -22.92 56.26
CA PHE A 359 -8.77 -21.90 56.89
C PHE A 359 -8.32 -20.78 55.91
N LEU A 360 -7.90 -19.64 56.47
CA LEU A 360 -7.60 -18.38 55.77
C LEU A 360 -6.19 -18.32 55.15
N CYS A 361 -5.99 -17.40 54.20
CA CYS A 361 -4.99 -16.33 54.39
C CYS A 361 -5.23 -15.09 53.51
N HIS A 362 -4.79 -13.92 53.99
CA HIS A 362 -4.80 -12.64 53.25
C HIS A 362 -3.67 -12.56 52.23
N LEU A 363 -3.85 -11.77 51.16
CA LEU A 363 -2.98 -10.61 50.94
C LEU A 363 -3.73 -9.50 50.17
N SER A 364 -3.26 -8.26 50.31
CA SER A 364 -3.90 -7.05 49.78
C SER A 364 -3.01 -6.36 48.75
N PHE A 365 -3.61 -5.62 47.81
CA PHE A 365 -3.05 -4.35 47.31
C PHE A 365 -4.14 -3.50 46.64
N CYS A 366 -4.12 -2.19 46.86
CA CYS A 366 -5.08 -1.24 46.29
C CYS A 366 -4.54 -0.55 45.02
N PRO A 367 -5.39 -0.18 44.05
CA PRO A 367 -5.00 0.66 42.92
C PRO A 367 -5.01 2.14 43.30
N GLY A 368 -4.01 2.92 42.87
CA GLY A 368 -3.97 4.36 43.11
C GLY A 368 -2.95 5.12 42.27
N ALA A 369 -3.42 6.20 41.64
CA ALA A 369 -2.69 7.35 41.07
C ALA A 369 -1.43 7.10 40.19
N LEU A 370 -1.55 7.50 38.91
CA LEU A 370 -0.52 8.34 38.30
C LEU A 370 -1.15 9.33 37.30
N SER A 371 -0.72 10.58 37.34
CA SER A 371 -1.10 11.66 36.41
C SER A 371 0.01 12.70 36.38
N LEU A 372 0.01 13.59 35.37
CA LEU A 372 1.11 14.54 35.03
C LEU A 372 2.35 13.83 34.42
N LEU A 373 3.12 14.41 33.47
CA LEU A 373 2.99 15.68 32.72
C LEU A 373 3.05 15.42 31.20
N SER A 374 2.50 16.35 30.39
CA SER A 374 2.85 16.48 28.98
C SER A 374 2.54 17.89 28.45
N SER A 375 3.57 18.72 28.25
CA SER A 375 3.61 19.87 27.32
C SER A 375 4.95 20.63 27.48
N GLY A 376 5.49 21.16 26.38
CA GLY A 376 6.63 22.09 26.40
C GLY A 376 7.91 21.66 25.67
N THR A 377 7.88 21.61 24.34
CA THR A 377 8.79 22.37 23.43
C THR A 377 8.40 22.11 21.97
#